data_AF-A0A7L3H2W5-F1
#
_entry.id   AF-A0A7L3H2W5-F1
#
_cell.length_a   1.000
_cell.length_b   1.000
_cell.length_c   1.000
_cell.angle_alpha   90.00
_cell.angle_beta   90.00
_cell.angle_gamma   90.00
#
_symmetry.space_group_name_H-M   'P 1'
#
loop_
_entity.id
_entity.type
_entity.pdbx_description
1 polymer ?
#
loop_
_entity_poly.entity_id
_entity_poly.type
_entity_poly.pdbx_seq_one_letter_code
_entity_poly.pdbx_strand_id
1 'polypeptide(L)'
;RNHFVKVQLRPLSSEDMETIRQKKFVPMASKLRFIPKPNGLRPIVKVGGVVEPRALSKESREKKMSHYNTQLKNLFSALNYERTVNTSFIGSSVFGKDDIYKTWKQFVIKILESGGEIPHFYCVK
;
A
#
# COMPACT_ATOMS: atom_id res chain seq x y z
N ARG A 1 -16.46 15.84 2.57
CA ARG A 1 -15.17 16.23 1.93
C ARG A 1 -14.46 17.28 2.80
N ASN A 2 -14.12 16.98 4.07
CA ASN A 2 -13.61 17.95 5.06
C ASN A 2 -12.29 17.52 5.76
N HIS A 3 -11.66 16.42 5.35
CA HIS A 3 -10.44 15.92 6.01
C HIS A 3 -9.19 16.79 5.76
N PHE A 4 -9.20 17.64 4.72
CA PHE A 4 -8.08 18.53 4.42
C PHE A 4 -8.06 19.80 5.27
N VAL A 5 -9.16 20.16 5.94
CA VAL A 5 -9.23 21.36 6.78
C VAL A 5 -8.40 21.20 8.07
N LYS A 6 -8.11 19.96 8.50
CA LYS A 6 -7.48 19.68 9.80
C LYS A 6 -6.00 19.29 9.74
N VAL A 7 -5.39 19.20 8.56
CA VAL A 7 -3.98 18.81 8.41
C VAL A 7 -3.20 19.94 7.76
N GLN A 8 -2.81 20.94 8.56
CA GLN A 8 -1.84 21.93 8.13
C GLN A 8 -0.44 21.32 8.27
N LEU A 9 0.19 21.06 7.13
CA LEU A 9 1.58 20.62 7.10
C LEU A 9 2.47 21.83 7.43
N ARG A 10 3.26 21.73 8.50
CA ARG A 10 4.29 22.72 8.84
C ARG A 10 5.66 22.19 8.40
N PRO A 11 6.50 23.00 7.73
CA PRO A 11 7.88 22.63 7.47
C PRO A 11 8.67 22.50 8.79
N LEU A 12 9.45 21.43 8.92
CA LEU A 12 10.35 21.22 10.06
C LEU A 12 11.69 21.95 9.82
N SER A 13 12.16 22.68 10.82
CA SER A 13 13.49 23.32 10.80
C SER A 13 14.61 22.32 11.13
N SER A 14 15.86 22.73 10.94
CA SER A 14 17.04 21.95 11.35
C SER A 14 17.06 21.71 12.86
N GLU A 15 16.68 22.71 13.65
CA GLU A 15 16.66 22.67 15.10
C GLU A 15 15.56 21.74 15.62
N ASP A 16 14.38 21.77 14.99
CA ASP A 16 13.29 20.83 15.26
C ASP A 16 13.75 19.37 15.03
N MET A 17 14.49 19.14 13.93
CA MET A 17 14.99 17.81 13.58
C MET A 17 16.01 17.28 14.60
N GLU A 18 16.93 18.11 15.09
CA GLU A 18 17.90 17.71 16.11
C GLU A 18 17.25 17.47 17.48
N THR A 19 16.26 18.30 17.86
CA THR A 19 15.49 18.11 19.11
C THR A 19 14.73 16.78 19.10
N ILE A 20 14.15 16.42 17.96
CA ILE A 20 13.46 15.14 17.80
C ILE A 20 14.45 13.97 17.88
N ARG A 21 15.63 14.09 17.25
CA ARG A 21 16.69 13.07 17.33
C ARG A 21 17.16 12.80 18.76
N GLN A 22 17.33 13.87 19.56
CA GLN A 22 17.76 13.78 20.96
C GLN A 22 16.76 13.04 21.85
N LYS A 23 15.46 13.06 21.50
CA LYS A 23 14.40 12.37 22.26
C LYS A 23 14.36 10.84 22.05
N LYS A 24 15.38 10.22 21.45
CA LYS A 24 15.49 8.76 21.13
C LYS A 24 14.37 8.16 20.27
N PHE A 25 13.31 8.90 19.96
CA PHE A 25 12.52 8.65 18.77
C PHE A 25 13.43 8.96 17.59
N VAL A 26 14.02 7.96 16.95
CA VAL A 26 14.64 8.16 15.64
C VAL A 26 13.49 8.19 14.65
N PRO A 27 12.94 9.36 14.24
CA PRO A 27 11.96 9.33 13.19
C PRO A 27 12.77 9.05 11.93
N MET A 28 12.46 7.97 11.23
CA MET A 28 12.87 7.84 9.83
C MET A 28 12.07 8.89 9.02
N ALA A 29 12.41 10.16 9.20
CA ALA A 29 11.81 11.27 8.51
C ALA A 29 12.13 11.09 7.02
N SER A 30 11.09 10.93 6.22
CA SER A 30 11.23 10.62 4.79
C SER A 30 10.75 11.81 3.97
N LYS A 31 11.42 12.08 2.85
CA LYS A 31 11.07 13.23 2.01
C LYS A 31 9.66 13.09 1.43
N LEU A 32 8.82 14.10 1.61
CA LEU A 32 7.50 14.23 0.98
C LEU A 32 7.65 14.71 -0.48
N ARG A 33 6.87 14.13 -1.40
CA ARG A 33 6.75 14.56 -2.80
C ARG A 33 5.27 14.63 -3.19
N PHE A 34 4.90 15.60 -4.00
CA PHE A 34 3.57 15.72 -4.57
C PHE A 34 3.56 15.25 -6.04
N ILE A 35 2.55 14.45 -6.41
CA ILE A 35 2.29 14.03 -7.79
C ILE A 35 1.03 14.77 -8.29
N PRO A 36 1.09 15.49 -9.43
CA PRO A 36 -0.09 16.11 -10.04
C PRO A 36 -1.21 15.09 -10.33
N LYS A 37 -2.46 15.47 -10.03
CA LYS A 37 -3.69 14.75 -10.35
C LYS A 37 -4.70 15.73 -10.94
N PRO A 38 -5.68 15.27 -11.74
CA PRO A 38 -6.65 16.16 -12.39
C PRO A 38 -7.36 17.14 -11.43
N ASN A 39 -7.62 16.71 -10.19
CA ASN A 39 -8.33 17.52 -9.18
C ASN A 39 -7.45 17.88 -7.97
N GLY A 40 -6.11 17.91 -8.10
CA GLY A 40 -5.22 18.32 -7.02
C GLY A 40 -3.88 17.59 -7.00
N LEU A 41 -3.31 17.43 -5.80
CA LEU A 41 -2.01 16.79 -5.61
C LEU A 41 -2.16 15.50 -4.81
N ARG A 42 -1.43 14.45 -5.21
CA ARG A 42 -1.26 13.24 -4.40
C ARG A 42 0.04 13.33 -3.62
N PRO A 43 0.01 13.55 -2.29
CA PRO A 43 1.21 13.42 -1.46
C PRO A 43 1.67 11.96 -1.45
N ILE A 44 2.97 11.74 -1.63
CA ILE A 44 3.65 10.46 -1.47
C ILE A 44 4.94 10.65 -0.67
N VAL A 45 5.33 9.63 0.08
CA VAL A 45 6.55 9.65 0.89
C VAL A 45 7.64 8.83 0.18
N LYS A 46 8.87 9.34 0.13
CA LYS A 46 10.02 8.61 -0.39
C LYS A 46 10.64 7.76 0.72
N VAL A 47 10.22 6.51 0.83
CA VAL A 47 10.63 5.56 1.88
C VAL A 47 12.15 5.30 1.90
N GLY A 48 12.82 5.34 0.74
CA GLY A 48 14.30 5.23 0.65
C GLY A 48 15.05 6.56 0.81
N GLY A 49 14.33 7.67 0.99
CA GLY A 49 14.88 9.03 1.11
C GLY A 49 14.86 9.52 2.55
N VAL A 50 15.23 8.65 3.48
CA VAL A 50 15.27 8.97 4.91
C VAL A 50 16.32 10.06 5.11
N VAL A 51 15.92 11.15 5.75
CA VAL A 51 16.78 12.24 6.23
C VAL A 51 17.52 11.77 7.49
N GLU A 52 18.18 10.62 7.36
CA GLU A 52 19.12 10.11 8.35
C GLU A 52 20.42 10.93 8.25
N PRO A 53 21.21 11.01 9.34
CA PRO A 53 22.54 11.60 9.29
C PRO A 53 23.35 10.96 8.16
N ARG A 54 24.32 11.68 7.59
CA ARG A 54 25.23 11.21 6.52
C ARG A 54 26.03 9.94 6.87
N ALA A 55 25.80 9.34 8.05
CA ALA A 55 26.52 8.25 8.67
C ALA A 55 26.07 6.84 8.27
N LEU A 56 24.91 6.65 7.63
CA LEU A 56 24.48 5.31 7.17
C LEU A 56 24.88 5.10 5.72
N SER A 57 25.75 4.10 5.49
CA SER A 57 26.28 3.74 4.18
C SER A 57 25.15 3.37 3.21
N LYS A 58 25.36 3.59 1.91
CA LYS A 58 24.40 3.22 0.85
C LYS A 58 23.98 1.74 0.95
N GLU A 59 24.92 0.88 1.28
CA GLU A 59 24.71 -0.56 1.48
C GLU A 59 23.75 -0.86 2.64
N SER A 60 23.85 -0.14 3.77
CA SER A 60 22.92 -0.30 4.89
C SER A 60 21.47 0.07 4.54
N ARG A 61 21.28 1.04 3.64
CA ARG A 61 19.96 1.45 3.13
C ARG A 61 19.34 0.39 2.22
N GLU A 62 20.12 -0.17 1.32
CA GLU A 62 19.68 -1.25 0.42
C GLU A 62 19.31 -2.52 1.21
N LYS A 63 20.11 -2.88 2.23
CA LYS A 63 19.78 -3.98 3.16
C LYS A 63 18.46 -3.74 3.90
N LYS A 64 18.23 -2.53 4.43
CA LYS A 64 16.94 -2.17 5.07
C LYS A 64 15.76 -2.28 4.08
N MET A 65 15.91 -1.77 2.85
CA MET A 65 14.85 -1.84 1.83
C MET A 65 14.54 -3.29 1.44
N SER A 66 15.57 -4.11 1.30
CA SER A 66 15.43 -5.55 1.05
C SER A 66 14.66 -6.24 2.17
N HIS A 67 14.98 -5.93 3.43
CA HIS A 67 14.25 -6.45 4.59
C HIS A 67 12.75 -6.12 4.55
N TYR A 68 12.38 -4.87 4.29
CA TYR A 68 10.98 -4.48 4.15
C TYR A 68 10.28 -5.18 2.98
N ASN A 69 10.94 -5.28 1.83
CA ASN A 69 10.39 -6.01 0.69
C ASN A 69 10.17 -7.49 1.02
N THR A 70 11.06 -8.12 1.78
CA THR A 70 10.89 -9.50 2.26
C THR A 70 9.70 -9.62 3.21
N GLN A 71 9.53 -8.69 4.17
CA GLN A 71 8.36 -8.67 5.05
C GLN A 71 7.06 -8.52 4.25
N LEU A 72 7.03 -7.64 3.24
CA LEU A 72 5.89 -7.47 2.36
C LEU A 72 5.59 -8.73 1.55
N LYS A 73 6.61 -9.44 1.06
CA LYS A 73 6.45 -10.73 0.38
C LYS A 73 5.86 -11.79 1.33
N ASN A 74 6.34 -11.85 2.57
CA ASN A 74 5.81 -12.79 3.56
C ASN A 74 4.35 -12.49 3.88
N LEU A 75 4.00 -11.21 4.08
CA LEU A 75 2.62 -10.78 4.28
C LEU A 75 1.75 -11.13 3.07
N PHE A 76 2.24 -10.87 1.85
CA PHE A 76 1.54 -11.25 0.63
C PHE A 76 1.28 -12.76 0.56
N SER A 77 2.25 -13.59 0.92
CA SER A 77 2.08 -15.05 0.99
C SER A 77 1.04 -15.45 2.04
N ALA A 78 1.11 -14.88 3.24
CA ALA A 78 0.15 -15.15 4.31
C ALA A 78 -1.29 -14.77 3.90
N LEU A 79 -1.48 -13.60 3.28
CA LEU A 79 -2.79 -13.17 2.78
C LEU A 79 -3.31 -14.09 1.66
N ASN A 80 -2.44 -14.58 0.77
CA ASN A 80 -2.83 -15.55 -0.24
C ASN A 80 -3.23 -16.91 0.36
N TYR A 81 -2.57 -17.33 1.43
CA TYR A 81 -2.93 -18.54 2.18
C TYR A 81 -4.27 -18.38 2.90
N GLU A 82 -4.45 -17.29 3.66
CA GLU A 82 -5.71 -16.98 4.34
C GLU A 82 -6.88 -16.87 3.36
N ARG A 83 -6.65 -16.35 2.15
CA ARG A 83 -7.68 -16.36 1.09
C ARG A 83 -8.20 -17.77 0.78
N THR A 84 -7.35 -18.80 0.86
CA THR A 84 -7.75 -20.19 0.58
C THR A 84 -8.39 -20.89 1.77
N VAL A 85 -8.04 -20.51 3.00
CA VAL A 85 -8.49 -21.19 4.22
C VAL A 85 -9.68 -20.49 4.86
N ASN A 86 -9.67 -19.15 4.89
CA ASN A 86 -10.68 -18.33 5.56
C ASN A 86 -11.20 -17.23 4.65
N THR A 87 -11.99 -17.64 3.66
CA THR A 87 -12.61 -16.75 2.67
C THR A 87 -13.53 -15.69 3.29
N SER A 88 -14.00 -15.87 4.53
CA SER A 88 -14.88 -14.93 5.21
C SER A 88 -14.21 -13.59 5.57
N PHE A 89 -12.89 -13.60 5.84
CA PHE A 89 -12.15 -12.40 6.27
C PHE A 89 -11.70 -11.53 5.09
N ILE A 90 -11.30 -12.17 3.99
CA ILE A 90 -10.71 -11.50 2.81
C ILE A 90 -11.71 -11.39 1.65
N GLY A 91 -12.81 -12.14 1.71
CA GLY A 91 -13.83 -12.20 0.66
C GLY A 91 -13.27 -12.71 -0.66
N SER A 92 -13.85 -12.23 -1.77
CA SER A 92 -13.42 -12.57 -3.13
C SER A 92 -12.22 -11.76 -3.64
N SER A 93 -11.42 -11.21 -2.72
CA SER A 93 -10.24 -10.42 -3.09
C SER A 93 -9.22 -11.26 -3.84
N VAL A 94 -8.54 -10.64 -4.80
CA VAL A 94 -7.51 -11.27 -5.62
C VAL A 94 -6.21 -10.46 -5.55
N PHE A 95 -5.09 -11.17 -5.44
CA PHE A 95 -3.78 -10.54 -5.20
C PHE A 95 -2.80 -10.74 -6.37
N GLY A 96 -3.07 -11.67 -7.29
CA GLY A 96 -2.32 -11.85 -8.51
C GLY A 96 -2.73 -10.85 -9.61
N LYS A 97 -1.79 -10.57 -10.53
CA LYS A 97 -1.99 -9.64 -11.65
C LYS A 97 -3.20 -10.01 -12.53
N ASP A 98 -3.37 -11.30 -12.81
CA ASP A 98 -4.39 -11.81 -13.74
C ASP A 98 -5.48 -12.66 -13.02
N ASP A 99 -5.45 -12.69 -11.69
CA ASP A 99 -6.35 -13.53 -10.91
C ASP A 99 -7.81 -13.09 -11.03
N ILE A 100 -8.07 -11.78 -11.20
CA ILE A 100 -9.42 -11.26 -11.39
C ILE A 100 -10.08 -11.87 -12.64
N TYR A 101 -9.32 -12.00 -13.73
CA TYR A 101 -9.83 -12.57 -14.97
C TYR A 101 -10.16 -14.05 -14.80
N LYS A 102 -9.31 -14.80 -14.09
CA LYS A 102 -9.56 -16.22 -13.80
C LYS A 102 -10.82 -16.40 -12.96
N THR A 103 -10.96 -15.64 -11.87
CA THR A 103 -12.13 -15.69 -10.99
C THR A 103 -13.40 -15.29 -11.74
N TRP A 104 -13.34 -14.22 -12.53
CA TRP A 104 -14.48 -13.76 -13.33
C TRP A 104 -14.88 -14.78 -14.40
N LYS A 105 -13.92 -15.37 -15.11
CA LYS A 105 -14.17 -16.42 -16.10
C LYS A 105 -14.88 -17.62 -15.46
N GLN A 106 -14.43 -18.07 -14.30
CA GLN A 106 -15.05 -19.18 -13.57
C GLN A 106 -16.49 -18.85 -13.14
N PHE A 107 -16.73 -17.62 -12.70
CA PHE A 107 -18.08 -17.16 -12.38
C PHE A 107 -19.01 -17.20 -13.61
N VAL A 108 -18.56 -16.65 -14.75
CA VAL A 108 -19.34 -16.65 -16.00
C VAL A 108 -19.62 -18.07 -16.49
N ILE A 109 -18.62 -18.96 -16.47
CA ILE A 109 -18.79 -20.37 -16.88
C ILE A 109 -19.87 -21.04 -16.05
N LYS A 110 -19.85 -20.89 -14.71
CA LYS A 110 -20.86 -21.48 -13.82
C LYS A 110 -22.28 -21.00 -14.13
N ILE A 111 -22.45 -19.74 -14.51
CA ILE A 111 -23.75 -19.19 -14.90
C ILE A 111 -24.22 -19.83 -16.21
N LEU A 112 -23.34 -19.93 -17.20
CA LEU A 112 -23.67 -20.53 -18.49
C LEU A 112 -23.99 -22.03 -18.37
N GLU A 113 -23.26 -22.76 -17.52
CA GLU A 113 -23.48 -24.18 -17.26
C GLU A 113 -24.78 -24.46 -16.49
N SER A 114 -25.36 -23.46 -15.81
CA SER A 114 -26.62 -23.63 -15.08
C SER A 114 -27.83 -23.85 -16.01
N GLY A 115 -27.67 -23.73 -17.33
CA GLY A 115 -28.67 -24.10 -18.34
C GLY A 115 -29.94 -23.24 -18.37
N GLY A 116 -30.04 -22.25 -17.47
CA GLY A 116 -31.14 -21.30 -17.38
C GLY A 116 -30.88 -20.00 -18.13
N GLU A 117 -31.86 -19.10 -18.08
CA GLU A 117 -31.71 -17.73 -18.57
C GLU A 117 -30.64 -16.98 -17.74
N ILE A 118 -29.80 -16.19 -18.41
CA ILE A 118 -28.75 -15.41 -17.75
C ILE A 118 -29.40 -14.38 -16.83
N PRO A 119 -29.11 -14.39 -15.51
CA PRO A 119 -29.73 -13.46 -14.59
C PRO A 119 -29.24 -12.03 -14.82
N HIS A 120 -30.07 -11.05 -14.50
CA HIS A 120 -29.68 -9.64 -14.53
C HIS A 120 -28.71 -9.33 -13.39
N PHE A 121 -27.54 -8.78 -13.74
CA PHE A 121 -26.52 -8.38 -12.77
C PHE A 121 -26.55 -6.87 -12.52
N TYR A 122 -26.36 -6.50 -11.26
CA TYR A 122 -26.08 -5.12 -10.85
C TYR A 122 -24.60 -5.01 -10.48
N CYS A 123 -23.93 -4.01 -11.05
CA CYS A 123 -22.50 -3.79 -10.84
C CYS A 123 -22.27 -2.44 -10.15
N VAL A 124 -21.37 -2.42 -9.18
CA VAL A 124 -20.89 -1.20 -8.52
C VAL A 124 -19.39 -1.10 -8.76
N LYS A 125 -18.91 0.12 -9.00
CA LYS A 125 -17.49 0.42 -9.19
C LYS A 125 -16.86 0.94 -7.90
#